data_AF-S9SMZ4-F1
#
_entry.id   AF-S9SMZ4-F1
#
_cell.length_a   1.000
_cell.length_b   1.000
_cell.length_c   1.000
_cell.angle_alpha   90.00
_cell.angle_beta   90.00
_cell.angle_gamma   90.00
#
_symmetry.space_group_name_H-M   'P 1'
#
loop_
_entity.id
_entity.type
_entity.pdbx_description
1 polymer ?
#
loop_
_entity_poly.entity_id
_entity_poly.type
_entity_poly.pdbx_seq_one_letter_code
_entity_poly.pdbx_strand_id
1 'polypeptide(L)'
;MLLEEKVFKDPVHNYVHVQDRTIWDLINTREFQRLRRIRQLGTSYLTFHGAEHSRFSHSLGVYEITRRIISQFERNQYEDWPQEERLVALCAALLHDVGHGPFSHSIEEAFDMFHEDWTYRIIIEDTDINRVLRQVDPQLPTKVASVIRKTYERPIVVNLVSGSLDADRMDYLLRDAYFTGVNYGTFDIDRILRVLRPLKDRIVVKESGMHAVEHYLLARYEMYWQVYFHPVTRSSEMLLRLIFKRAKELYLGGYTFQYFLSPLDSLFEGTITTEQYVQMDEAFVQTAFMQWTREKDERLVDLCQRFMERKLYKYIEIEQMDDDLQEQLRAEWSQIGLDPNYELMFDSPFDKPYDVYRKGDARSQQHIMLWGRDQQIVELSKKSDIVRSISGIRRGKHYIYFPMDKLLEVSNHLTEDTRRMFIRRNH
;
A
#
# COMPACT_ATOMS: atom_id res chain seq x y z
N MET A 1 -24.93 5.53 -19.79
CA MET A 1 -25.31 4.34 -19.00
C MET A 1 -25.29 3.10 -19.89
N LEU A 2 -25.03 1.93 -19.33
CA LEU A 2 -25.16 0.64 -20.01
C LEU A 2 -26.65 0.26 -20.18
N LEU A 3 -26.94 -0.59 -21.17
CA LEU A 3 -28.29 -1.13 -21.38
C LEU A 3 -28.72 -2.11 -20.28
N GLU A 4 -27.75 -2.83 -19.72
CA GLU A 4 -27.92 -3.80 -18.64
C GLU A 4 -26.79 -3.58 -17.63
N GLU A 5 -27.13 -3.57 -16.35
CA GLU A 5 -26.15 -3.51 -15.26
C GLU A 5 -25.23 -4.74 -15.31
N LYS A 6 -23.92 -4.50 -15.22
CA LYS A 6 -22.94 -5.57 -15.10
C LYS A 6 -22.57 -5.74 -13.64
N VAL A 7 -22.45 -6.99 -13.21
CA VAL A 7 -22.18 -7.33 -11.82
C VAL A 7 -20.98 -8.26 -11.75
N PHE A 8 -19.99 -7.89 -10.93
CA PHE A 8 -18.88 -8.77 -10.59
C PHE A 8 -19.13 -9.42 -9.24
N LYS A 9 -18.89 -10.73 -9.11
CA LYS A 9 -18.89 -11.39 -7.81
C LYS A 9 -17.64 -10.98 -7.04
N ASP A 10 -17.82 -10.51 -5.82
CA ASP A 10 -16.71 -10.12 -4.94
C ASP A 10 -16.93 -10.74 -3.55
N PRO A 11 -15.92 -11.37 -2.93
CA PRO A 11 -16.09 -12.05 -1.64
C PRO A 11 -16.23 -11.09 -0.45
N VAL A 12 -15.81 -9.83 -0.58
CA VAL A 12 -15.83 -8.82 0.49
C VAL A 12 -17.13 -8.04 0.47
N HIS A 13 -17.52 -7.56 -0.72
CA HIS A 13 -18.71 -6.71 -0.91
C HIS A 13 -19.92 -7.46 -1.46
N ASN A 14 -19.82 -8.78 -1.59
CA ASN A 14 -20.75 -9.69 -2.27
C ASN A 14 -20.84 -9.48 -3.79
N TYR A 15 -21.05 -8.23 -4.23
CA TYR A 15 -21.21 -7.83 -5.62
C TYR A 15 -20.69 -6.41 -5.86
N VAL A 16 -20.03 -6.20 -6.99
CA VAL A 16 -19.65 -4.87 -7.50
C VAL A 16 -20.53 -4.56 -8.70
N HIS A 17 -21.23 -3.42 -8.65
CA HIS A 17 -22.27 -3.06 -9.63
C HIS A 17 -21.78 -1.97 -10.57
N VAL A 18 -21.82 -2.23 -11.88
CA VAL A 18 -21.35 -1.30 -12.92
C VAL A 18 -22.50 -0.94 -13.85
N GLN A 19 -22.89 0.34 -13.81
CA GLN A 19 -23.97 0.90 -14.64
C GLN A 19 -23.47 1.92 -15.67
N ASP A 20 -22.31 2.53 -15.41
CA ASP A 20 -21.69 3.53 -16.27
C ASP A 20 -20.88 2.88 -17.39
N ARG A 21 -21.11 3.31 -18.63
CA ARG A 21 -20.36 2.82 -19.80
C ARG A 21 -18.88 3.15 -19.69
N THR A 22 -18.55 4.36 -19.25
CA THR A 22 -17.17 4.81 -19.02
C THR A 22 -16.44 3.93 -18.02
N ILE A 23 -17.08 3.60 -16.89
CA ILE A 23 -16.50 2.72 -15.87
C ILE A 23 -16.26 1.32 -16.45
N TRP A 24 -17.22 0.78 -17.19
CA TRP A 24 -17.05 -0.51 -17.86
C TRP A 24 -15.89 -0.51 -18.86
N ASP A 25 -15.76 0.54 -19.68
CA ASP A 25 -14.69 0.66 -20.65
C ASP A 25 -13.33 0.82 -19.94
N LEU A 26 -13.25 1.60 -18.85
CA LEU A 26 -12.05 1.73 -18.02
C LEU A 26 -11.61 0.39 -17.43
N ILE A 27 -12.54 -0.39 -16.89
CA ILE A 27 -12.24 -1.74 -16.34
C ILE A 27 -11.57 -2.62 -17.40
N ASN A 28 -11.93 -2.46 -18.68
CA ASN A 28 -11.43 -3.29 -19.77
C ASN A 28 -10.14 -2.76 -20.43
N THR A 29 -9.59 -1.64 -19.95
CA THR A 29 -8.30 -1.11 -20.45
C THR A 29 -7.13 -2.02 -20.06
N ARG A 30 -6.08 -2.05 -20.89
CA ARG A 30 -4.89 -2.87 -20.63
C ARG A 30 -4.19 -2.47 -19.32
N GLU A 31 -4.13 -1.18 -19.02
CA GLU A 31 -3.48 -0.65 -17.82
C GLU A 31 -4.23 -1.09 -16.55
N PHE A 32 -5.57 -1.08 -16.57
CA PHE A 32 -6.37 -1.55 -15.44
C PHE A 32 -6.35 -3.08 -15.30
N GLN A 33 -6.46 -3.83 -16.41
CA GLN A 33 -6.39 -5.30 -16.39
C GLN A 33 -5.03 -5.81 -15.87
N ARG A 34 -3.95 -5.03 -16.01
CA ARG A 34 -2.63 -5.38 -15.45
C ARG A 34 -2.68 -5.58 -13.94
N LEU A 35 -3.54 -4.84 -13.23
CA LEU A 35 -3.64 -4.89 -11.78
C LEU A 35 -4.05 -6.28 -11.24
N ARG A 36 -4.54 -7.18 -12.09
CA ARG A 36 -4.79 -8.59 -11.73
C ARG A 36 -3.51 -9.35 -11.40
N ARG A 37 -2.37 -8.91 -11.93
CA ARG A 37 -1.05 -9.56 -11.82
C ARG A 37 -0.14 -8.85 -10.82
N ILE A 38 -0.69 -7.92 -10.05
CA ILE A 38 0.00 -7.17 -9.00
C ILE A 38 -0.79 -7.39 -7.71
N ARG A 39 -0.15 -7.97 -6.69
CA ARG A 39 -0.77 -8.25 -5.41
C ARG A 39 -0.96 -6.96 -4.62
N GLN A 40 -2.04 -6.89 -3.85
CA GLN A 40 -2.32 -5.75 -2.99
C GLN A 40 -1.27 -5.60 -1.88
N LEU A 41 -0.96 -6.71 -1.20
CA LEU A 41 -0.10 -6.73 -0.02
C LEU A 41 1.36 -7.10 -0.32
N GLY A 42 1.80 -6.92 -1.57
CA GLY A 42 3.18 -7.15 -2.00
C GLY A 42 3.71 -8.52 -1.56
N THR A 43 4.70 -8.53 -0.68
CA THR A 43 5.34 -9.78 -0.21
C THR A 43 4.63 -10.46 0.96
N SER A 44 3.52 -9.91 1.45
CA SER A 44 2.81 -10.44 2.63
C SER A 44 2.30 -11.87 2.45
N TYR A 45 2.12 -12.36 1.22
CA TYR A 45 1.77 -13.76 0.93
C TYR A 45 2.82 -14.74 1.51
N LEU A 46 4.06 -14.31 1.71
CA LEU A 46 5.10 -15.11 2.37
C LEU A 46 4.87 -15.25 3.87
N THR A 47 4.10 -14.37 4.51
CA THR A 47 3.70 -14.48 5.91
C THR A 47 2.28 -15.05 6.03
N PHE A 48 1.34 -14.46 5.31
CA PHE A 48 -0.07 -14.78 5.27
C PHE A 48 -0.39 -15.41 3.91
N HIS A 49 -0.29 -16.73 3.80
CA HIS A 49 -0.40 -17.45 2.52
C HIS A 49 -1.75 -17.27 1.78
N GLY A 50 -2.78 -16.72 2.43
CA GLY A 50 -4.05 -16.34 1.79
C GLY A 50 -4.04 -14.94 1.15
N ALA A 51 -3.05 -14.10 1.45
CA ALA A 51 -2.92 -12.71 0.99
C ALA A 51 -2.48 -12.61 -0.49
N GLU A 52 -3.21 -13.30 -1.36
CA GLU A 52 -2.97 -13.45 -2.79
C GLU A 52 -3.87 -12.53 -3.64
N HIS A 53 -4.69 -11.69 -2.99
CA HIS A 53 -5.61 -10.79 -3.68
C HIS A 53 -4.87 -9.68 -4.43
N SER A 54 -5.48 -9.24 -5.52
CA SER A 54 -4.87 -8.33 -6.48
C SER A 54 -5.34 -6.89 -6.27
N ARG A 55 -4.54 -5.93 -6.76
CA ARG A 55 -4.94 -4.52 -6.83
C ARG A 55 -6.20 -4.33 -7.67
N PHE A 56 -6.42 -5.16 -8.69
CA PHE A 56 -7.65 -5.13 -9.49
C PHE A 56 -8.91 -5.32 -8.64
N SER A 57 -8.90 -6.33 -7.76
CA SER A 57 -10.03 -6.60 -6.86
C SER A 57 -10.23 -5.47 -5.84
N HIS A 58 -9.14 -4.90 -5.34
CA HIS A 58 -9.18 -3.75 -4.45
C HIS A 58 -9.78 -2.52 -5.14
N SER A 59 -9.28 -2.12 -6.32
CA SER A 59 -9.79 -0.99 -7.09
C SER A 59 -11.28 -1.11 -7.43
N LEU A 60 -11.77 -2.32 -7.74
CA LEU A 60 -13.21 -2.56 -7.93
C LEU A 60 -14.02 -2.39 -6.63
N GLY A 61 -13.46 -2.80 -5.50
CA GLY A 61 -14.09 -2.63 -4.20
C GLY A 61 -14.14 -1.18 -3.75
N VAL A 62 -13.06 -0.40 -3.95
CA VAL A 62 -13.03 1.04 -3.72
C VAL A 62 -14.09 1.74 -4.56
N TYR A 63 -14.16 1.41 -5.86
CA TYR A 63 -15.24 1.88 -6.74
C TYR A 63 -16.65 1.56 -6.19
N GLU A 64 -16.91 0.32 -5.75
CA GLU A 64 -18.21 -0.07 -5.21
C GLU A 64 -18.57 0.70 -3.93
N ILE A 65 -17.62 0.87 -3.01
CA ILE A 65 -17.84 1.66 -1.79
C ILE A 65 -18.16 3.11 -2.15
N THR A 66 -17.38 3.75 -3.02
CA THR A 66 -17.65 5.12 -3.49
C THR A 66 -19.03 5.23 -4.15
N ARG A 67 -19.40 4.27 -5.01
CA ARG A 67 -20.73 4.20 -5.64
C ARG A 67 -21.85 4.10 -4.60
N ARG A 68 -21.68 3.29 -3.56
CA ARG A 68 -22.67 3.15 -2.47
C ARG A 68 -22.82 4.43 -1.66
N ILE A 69 -21.71 5.13 -1.37
CA ILE A 69 -21.73 6.44 -0.70
C ILE A 69 -22.51 7.45 -1.54
N ILE A 70 -22.13 7.62 -2.81
CA ILE A 70 -22.77 8.60 -3.71
C ILE A 70 -24.26 8.26 -3.90
N SER A 71 -24.60 7.00 -4.13
CA SER A 71 -26.00 6.56 -4.25
C SER A 71 -26.80 6.84 -2.97
N GLN A 72 -26.18 6.75 -1.80
CA GLN A 72 -26.82 7.14 -0.55
C GLN A 72 -26.99 8.67 -0.46
N PHE A 73 -26.03 9.47 -0.93
CA PHE A 73 -26.15 10.92 -0.93
C PHE A 73 -27.27 11.40 -1.86
N GLU A 74 -27.30 10.88 -3.09
CA GLU A 74 -28.29 11.22 -4.12
C GLU A 74 -29.70 10.79 -3.73
N ARG A 75 -29.89 9.57 -3.21
CA ARG A 75 -31.22 9.10 -2.76
C ARG A 75 -31.79 9.92 -1.60
N ASN A 76 -30.93 10.45 -0.73
CA ASN A 76 -31.36 11.31 0.38
C ASN A 76 -31.43 12.79 -0.01
N GLN A 77 -31.10 13.14 -1.26
CA GLN A 77 -31.14 14.50 -1.79
C GLN A 77 -30.36 15.51 -0.94
N TYR A 78 -29.15 15.14 -0.49
CA TYR A 78 -28.31 16.10 0.23
C TYR A 78 -27.81 17.20 -0.70
N GLU A 79 -28.15 18.45 -0.40
CA GLU A 79 -27.78 19.64 -1.19
C GLU A 79 -26.26 19.85 -1.28
N ASP A 80 -25.52 19.43 -0.25
CA ASP A 80 -24.06 19.58 -0.18
C ASP A 80 -23.29 18.56 -1.05
N TRP A 81 -23.96 17.63 -1.72
CA TRP A 81 -23.34 16.73 -2.70
C TRP A 81 -23.51 17.26 -4.13
N PRO A 82 -22.41 17.65 -4.81
CA PRO A 82 -22.45 18.06 -6.21
C PRO A 82 -22.63 16.85 -7.13
N GLN A 83 -23.86 16.61 -7.59
CA GLN A 83 -24.22 15.42 -8.39
C GLN A 83 -23.44 15.31 -9.70
N GLU A 84 -23.06 16.45 -10.28
CA GLU A 84 -22.22 16.56 -11.48
C GLU A 84 -20.83 15.93 -11.30
N GLU A 85 -20.33 15.84 -10.06
CA GLU A 85 -19.02 15.27 -9.73
C GLU A 85 -19.03 13.74 -9.65
N ARG A 86 -20.22 13.10 -9.73
CA ARG A 86 -20.38 11.65 -9.58
C ARG A 86 -19.42 10.85 -10.46
N LEU A 87 -19.35 11.16 -11.75
CA LEU A 87 -18.51 10.41 -12.67
C LEU A 87 -17.01 10.60 -12.37
N VAL A 88 -16.59 11.82 -12.05
CA VAL A 88 -15.19 12.12 -11.70
C VAL A 88 -14.79 11.33 -10.45
N ALA A 89 -15.64 11.33 -9.42
CA ALA A 89 -15.42 10.59 -8.18
C ALA A 89 -15.30 9.07 -8.43
N LEU A 90 -16.18 8.50 -9.25
CA LEU A 90 -16.15 7.06 -9.58
C LEU A 90 -14.93 6.68 -10.41
N CYS A 91 -14.53 7.50 -11.38
CA CYS A 91 -13.31 7.29 -12.16
C CYS A 91 -12.07 7.38 -11.27
N ALA A 92 -12.00 8.38 -10.38
CA ALA A 92 -10.88 8.52 -9.45
C ALA A 92 -10.80 7.34 -8.47
N ALA A 93 -11.94 6.90 -7.92
CA ALA A 93 -12.02 5.73 -7.04
C ALA A 93 -11.54 4.46 -7.75
N LEU A 94 -11.94 4.23 -9.00
CA LEU A 94 -11.50 3.09 -9.78
C LEU A 94 -10.00 3.15 -10.09
N LEU A 95 -9.47 4.33 -10.44
CA LEU A 95 -8.12 4.47 -10.99
C LEU A 95 -7.03 4.86 -9.98
N HIS A 96 -7.38 5.11 -8.70
CA HIS A 96 -6.44 5.63 -7.70
C HIS A 96 -5.11 4.83 -7.63
N ASP A 97 -5.23 3.51 -7.78
CA ASP A 97 -4.13 2.55 -7.63
C ASP A 97 -3.51 2.07 -8.95
N VAL A 98 -3.92 2.62 -10.10
CA VAL A 98 -3.44 2.15 -11.42
C VAL A 98 -1.95 2.39 -11.64
N GLY A 99 -1.35 3.29 -10.88
CA GLY A 99 0.08 3.60 -10.88
C GLY A 99 0.95 2.62 -10.13
N HIS A 100 0.40 1.66 -9.37
CA HIS A 100 1.25 0.71 -8.66
C HIS A 100 1.93 -0.29 -9.60
N GLY A 101 3.21 -0.54 -9.31
CA GLY A 101 4.04 -1.55 -9.95
C GLY A 101 4.12 -2.84 -9.12
N PRO A 102 4.88 -3.85 -9.61
CA PRO A 102 5.07 -5.11 -8.91
C PRO A 102 5.70 -4.90 -7.54
N PHE A 103 5.12 -5.55 -6.51
CA PHE A 103 5.53 -5.40 -5.11
C PHE A 103 5.50 -3.95 -4.56
N SER A 104 4.95 -3.01 -5.33
CA SER A 104 4.55 -1.66 -4.95
C SER A 104 5.59 -0.90 -4.11
N HIS A 105 5.40 -0.74 -2.80
CA HIS A 105 6.33 0.06 -1.97
C HIS A 105 7.78 -0.42 -2.03
N SER A 106 8.03 -1.70 -2.24
CA SER A 106 9.41 -2.21 -2.34
C SER A 106 10.14 -1.72 -3.60
N ILE A 107 9.44 -1.59 -4.73
CA ILE A 107 10.05 -1.04 -5.95
C ILE A 107 10.15 0.49 -5.88
N GLU A 108 9.16 1.15 -5.27
CA GLU A 108 9.16 2.59 -4.99
C GLU A 108 10.39 3.01 -4.19
N GLU A 109 10.65 2.33 -3.06
CA GLU A 109 11.80 2.60 -2.20
C GLU A 109 13.15 2.25 -2.84
N ALA A 110 13.20 1.26 -3.74
CA ALA A 110 14.43 0.85 -4.41
C ALA A 110 14.85 1.80 -5.54
N PHE A 111 13.89 2.48 -6.18
CA PHE A 111 14.12 3.31 -7.35
C PHE A 111 13.73 4.79 -7.17
N ASP A 112 13.35 5.21 -5.96
CA ASP A 112 12.86 6.56 -5.66
C ASP A 112 11.68 6.97 -6.56
N MET A 113 10.72 6.06 -6.69
CA MET A 113 9.53 6.23 -7.52
C MET A 113 8.29 6.35 -6.63
N PHE A 114 7.31 7.15 -7.06
CA PHE A 114 6.02 7.26 -6.38
C PHE A 114 4.90 6.77 -7.28
N HIS A 115 4.06 5.84 -6.81
CA HIS A 115 2.93 5.33 -7.60
C HIS A 115 1.94 6.44 -7.96
N GLU A 116 1.75 7.47 -7.13
CA GLU A 116 0.89 8.62 -7.47
C GLU A 116 1.34 9.32 -8.77
N ASP A 117 2.65 9.42 -9.01
CA ASP A 117 3.19 9.99 -10.26
C ASP A 117 2.91 9.07 -11.46
N TRP A 118 3.02 7.75 -11.27
CA TRP A 118 2.67 6.79 -12.31
C TRP A 118 1.18 6.75 -12.60
N THR A 119 0.34 6.88 -11.58
CA THR A 119 -1.11 7.02 -11.75
C THR A 119 -1.40 8.26 -12.61
N TYR A 120 -0.76 9.40 -12.31
CA TYR A 120 -0.88 10.61 -13.11
C TYR A 120 -0.45 10.38 -14.56
N ARG A 121 0.73 9.81 -14.79
CA ARG A 121 1.25 9.53 -16.14
C ARG A 121 0.32 8.62 -16.93
N ILE A 122 -0.15 7.53 -16.31
CA ILE A 122 -1.08 6.58 -16.93
C ILE A 122 -2.40 7.27 -17.32
N ILE A 123 -2.90 8.20 -16.50
CA ILE A 123 -4.15 8.90 -16.80
C ILE A 123 -3.96 9.97 -17.90
N ILE A 124 -2.80 10.63 -17.95
CA ILE A 124 -2.59 11.83 -18.79
C ILE A 124 -1.90 11.54 -20.12
N GLU A 125 -0.95 10.60 -20.17
CA GLU A 125 -0.21 10.22 -21.38
C GLU A 125 -1.07 9.36 -22.33
N ASP A 126 -0.50 8.93 -23.47
CA ASP A 126 -1.23 8.16 -24.49
C ASP A 126 -1.46 6.69 -24.07
N THR A 127 -2.50 6.48 -23.26
CA THR A 127 -2.95 5.18 -22.75
C THR A 127 -4.39 4.88 -23.15
N ASP A 128 -4.83 3.63 -23.01
CA ASP A 128 -6.23 3.30 -23.26
C ASP A 128 -7.16 3.98 -22.25
N ILE A 129 -6.71 4.12 -21.00
CA ILE A 129 -7.40 4.92 -19.97
C ILE A 129 -7.61 6.36 -20.42
N ASN A 130 -6.55 7.03 -20.88
CA ASN A 130 -6.65 8.42 -21.34
C ASN A 130 -7.65 8.56 -22.49
N ARG A 131 -7.58 7.65 -23.46
CA ARG A 131 -8.49 7.62 -24.62
C ARG A 131 -9.95 7.45 -24.18
N VAL A 132 -10.24 6.53 -23.25
CA VAL A 132 -11.58 6.32 -22.70
C VAL A 132 -12.09 7.57 -21.98
N LEU A 133 -11.26 8.21 -21.14
CA LEU A 133 -11.66 9.42 -20.42
C LEU A 133 -11.92 10.60 -21.38
N ARG A 134 -11.05 10.81 -22.38
CA ARG A 134 -11.19 11.89 -23.36
C ARG A 134 -12.41 11.76 -24.26
N GLN A 135 -12.90 10.54 -24.51
CA GLN A 135 -14.12 10.31 -25.28
C GLN A 135 -15.37 10.88 -24.58
N VAL A 136 -15.34 11.01 -23.25
CA VAL A 136 -16.44 11.58 -22.47
C VAL A 136 -16.33 13.11 -22.40
N ASP A 137 -15.18 13.61 -21.95
CA ASP A 137 -14.87 15.04 -21.85
C ASP A 137 -13.34 15.20 -21.98
N PRO A 138 -12.83 16.05 -22.91
CA PRO A 138 -11.41 16.32 -23.04
C PRO A 138 -10.69 16.75 -21.75
N GLN A 139 -11.41 17.33 -20.78
CA GLN A 139 -10.88 17.74 -19.48
C GLN A 139 -10.95 16.63 -18.41
N LEU A 140 -11.70 15.56 -18.64
CA LEU A 140 -11.91 14.49 -17.65
C LEU A 140 -10.62 13.83 -17.17
N PRO A 141 -9.60 13.53 -18.02
CA PRO A 141 -8.32 13.00 -17.54
C PRO A 141 -7.68 13.89 -16.47
N THR A 142 -7.65 15.20 -16.71
CA THR A 142 -7.05 16.18 -15.80
C THR A 142 -7.84 16.29 -14.50
N LYS A 143 -9.18 16.27 -14.56
CA LYS A 143 -10.03 16.28 -13.36
C LYS A 143 -9.78 15.04 -12.51
N VAL A 144 -9.83 13.84 -13.10
CA VAL A 144 -9.58 12.57 -12.39
C VAL A 144 -8.18 12.55 -11.77
N ALA A 145 -7.15 12.94 -12.53
CA ALA A 145 -5.78 13.01 -12.04
C ALA A 145 -5.62 13.99 -10.87
N SER A 146 -6.31 15.15 -10.90
CA SER A 146 -6.26 16.13 -9.82
C SER A 146 -6.98 15.67 -8.54
N VAL A 147 -7.99 14.80 -8.64
CA VAL A 147 -8.60 14.19 -7.45
C VAL A 147 -7.60 13.29 -6.75
N ILE A 148 -6.92 12.41 -7.50
CA ILE A 148 -5.93 11.47 -6.97
C ILE A 148 -4.73 12.22 -6.38
N ARG A 149 -4.27 13.29 -7.03
CA ARG A 149 -3.20 14.17 -6.53
C ARG A 149 -3.65 15.14 -5.44
N LYS A 150 -4.92 15.08 -5.01
CA LYS A 150 -5.48 15.90 -3.91
C LYS A 150 -5.41 17.40 -4.18
N THR A 151 -5.42 17.80 -5.46
CA THR A 151 -5.40 19.20 -5.93
C THR A 151 -6.72 19.63 -6.57
N TYR A 152 -7.73 18.75 -6.61
CA TYR A 152 -9.04 19.08 -7.15
C TYR A 152 -9.78 20.12 -6.31
N GLU A 153 -10.55 20.98 -6.96
CA GLU A 153 -11.21 22.13 -6.34
C GLU A 153 -12.34 21.76 -5.37
N ARG A 154 -12.86 20.54 -5.45
CA ARG A 154 -13.92 20.01 -4.57
C ARG A 154 -13.37 19.02 -3.53
N PRO A 155 -12.98 19.50 -2.33
CA PRO A 155 -12.55 18.64 -1.22
C PRO A 155 -13.45 17.44 -0.93
N ILE A 156 -14.78 17.56 -1.08
CA ILE A 156 -15.67 16.43 -0.85
C ILE A 156 -15.39 15.25 -1.79
N VAL A 157 -15.02 15.51 -3.04
CA VAL A 157 -14.69 14.50 -4.05
C VAL A 157 -13.35 13.84 -3.70
N VAL A 158 -12.35 14.65 -3.32
CA VAL A 158 -11.05 14.15 -2.86
C VAL A 158 -11.21 13.25 -1.64
N ASN A 159 -11.98 13.67 -0.64
CA ASN A 159 -12.18 12.94 0.61
C ASN A 159 -12.91 11.60 0.45
N LEU A 160 -13.65 11.38 -0.65
CA LEU A 160 -14.26 10.08 -0.94
C LEU A 160 -13.21 9.01 -1.26
N VAL A 161 -12.09 9.41 -1.87
CA VAL A 161 -11.03 8.52 -2.34
C VAL A 161 -9.81 8.57 -1.42
N SER A 162 -9.49 9.74 -0.86
CA SER A 162 -8.35 9.97 0.01
C SER A 162 -8.73 10.85 1.21
N GLY A 163 -8.80 10.24 2.40
CA GLY A 163 -9.16 10.86 3.67
C GLY A 163 -8.95 9.89 4.84
N SER A 164 -9.50 10.22 6.02
CA SER A 164 -9.43 9.30 7.18
C SER A 164 -10.52 8.24 7.20
N LEU A 165 -11.60 8.47 6.46
CA LEU A 165 -12.76 7.60 6.31
C LEU A 165 -13.15 7.53 4.82
N ASP A 166 -12.16 7.24 3.98
CA ASP A 166 -12.29 7.13 2.54
C ASP A 166 -12.66 5.71 2.10
N ALA A 167 -13.04 5.56 0.83
CA ALA A 167 -13.37 4.28 0.24
C ALA A 167 -12.16 3.34 0.11
N ASP A 168 -10.97 3.90 -0.13
CA ASP A 168 -9.71 3.16 -0.21
C ASP A 168 -9.46 2.34 1.07
N ARG A 169 -9.37 3.02 2.22
CA ARG A 169 -9.12 2.39 3.52
C ARG A 169 -10.22 1.46 3.94
N MET A 170 -11.47 1.81 3.64
CA MET A 170 -12.58 0.92 3.95
C MET A 170 -12.51 -0.39 3.16
N ASP A 171 -12.12 -0.35 1.88
CA ASP A 171 -11.95 -1.59 1.10
C ASP A 171 -10.74 -2.39 1.59
N TYR A 172 -9.55 -1.79 1.61
CA TYR A 172 -8.35 -2.59 1.88
C TYR A 172 -8.39 -3.19 3.28
N LEU A 173 -8.89 -2.50 4.31
CA LEU A 173 -8.96 -3.09 5.65
C LEU A 173 -9.83 -4.34 5.69
N LEU A 174 -11.02 -4.30 5.09
CA LEU A 174 -11.91 -5.45 5.03
C LEU A 174 -11.36 -6.57 4.14
N ARG A 175 -10.81 -6.20 2.99
CA ARG A 175 -10.27 -7.14 2.01
C ARG A 175 -9.01 -7.82 2.52
N ASP A 176 -8.07 -7.05 3.04
CA ASP A 176 -6.84 -7.55 3.63
C ASP A 176 -7.16 -8.46 4.82
N ALA A 177 -8.11 -8.08 5.68
CA ALA A 177 -8.57 -8.95 6.78
C ALA A 177 -9.14 -10.28 6.26
N TYR A 178 -10.00 -10.21 5.24
CA TYR A 178 -10.62 -11.39 4.62
C TYR A 178 -9.57 -12.36 4.05
N PHE A 179 -8.62 -11.87 3.26
CA PHE A 179 -7.64 -12.71 2.57
C PHE A 179 -6.48 -13.15 3.47
N THR A 180 -6.09 -12.36 4.47
CA THR A 180 -5.10 -12.80 5.48
C THR A 180 -5.70 -13.74 6.52
N GLY A 181 -7.03 -13.77 6.64
CA GLY A 181 -7.74 -14.61 7.61
C GLY A 181 -7.73 -14.05 9.04
N VAL A 182 -7.41 -12.77 9.23
CA VAL A 182 -7.43 -12.13 10.56
C VAL A 182 -8.82 -11.59 10.87
N ASN A 183 -9.34 -11.91 12.06
CA ASN A 183 -10.70 -11.54 12.45
C ASN A 183 -10.80 -10.12 13.05
N TYR A 184 -9.68 -9.57 13.53
CA TYR A 184 -9.60 -8.27 14.21
C TYR A 184 -9.67 -7.08 13.23
N GLY A 185 -9.43 -7.30 11.93
CA GLY A 185 -9.50 -6.25 10.90
C GLY A 185 -10.89 -5.93 10.37
N THR A 186 -11.95 -6.55 10.92
CA THR A 186 -13.32 -6.41 10.40
C THR A 186 -14.10 -5.30 11.09
N PHE A 187 -14.96 -4.59 10.36
CA PHE A 187 -15.88 -3.59 10.91
C PHE A 187 -17.18 -3.50 10.10
N ASP A 188 -18.21 -2.90 10.68
CA ASP A 188 -19.52 -2.77 10.05
C ASP A 188 -19.54 -1.58 9.07
N ILE A 189 -19.16 -1.84 7.83
CA ILE A 189 -19.21 -0.85 6.75
C ILE A 189 -20.63 -0.36 6.48
N ASP A 190 -21.64 -1.22 6.55
CA ASP A 190 -23.03 -0.85 6.28
C ASP A 190 -23.52 0.20 7.28
N ARG A 191 -23.13 0.05 8.55
CA ARG A 191 -23.41 1.04 9.58
C ARG A 191 -22.71 2.36 9.30
N ILE A 192 -21.44 2.35 8.91
CA ILE A 192 -20.67 3.55 8.57
C ILE A 192 -21.34 4.28 7.39
N LEU A 193 -21.57 3.60 6.28
CA LEU A 193 -22.20 4.18 5.08
C LEU A 193 -23.56 4.81 5.40
N ARG A 194 -24.36 4.19 6.28
CA ARG A 194 -25.67 4.74 6.68
C ARG A 194 -25.56 6.08 7.41
N VAL A 195 -24.46 6.35 8.13
CA VAL A 195 -24.27 7.55 8.96
C VAL A 195 -23.39 8.61 8.31
N LEU A 196 -22.77 8.34 7.16
CA LEU A 196 -22.01 9.32 6.38
C LEU A 196 -22.92 10.41 5.81
N ARG A 197 -22.48 11.67 5.87
CA ARG A 197 -23.20 12.82 5.34
C ARG A 197 -22.24 13.76 4.61
N PRO A 198 -22.64 14.29 3.45
CA PRO A 198 -21.98 15.46 2.88
C PRO A 198 -22.43 16.68 3.70
N LEU A 199 -21.50 17.50 4.17
CA LEU A 199 -21.81 18.73 4.89
C LEU A 199 -20.71 19.76 4.65
N LYS A 200 -21.01 20.95 4.11
CA LYS A 200 -20.02 22.02 3.87
C LYS A 200 -18.74 21.53 3.16
N ASP A 201 -18.93 20.86 2.02
CA ASP A 201 -17.86 20.36 1.14
C ASP A 201 -16.89 19.37 1.82
N ARG A 202 -17.40 18.59 2.78
CA ARG A 202 -16.67 17.50 3.43
C ARG A 202 -17.60 16.35 3.79
N ILE A 203 -17.00 15.22 4.09
CA ILE A 203 -17.70 14.05 4.61
C ILE A 203 -17.67 14.10 6.14
N VAL A 204 -18.84 14.01 6.77
CA VAL A 204 -18.99 13.92 8.22
C VAL A 204 -19.77 12.68 8.60
N VAL A 205 -19.65 12.28 9.87
CA VAL A 205 -20.34 11.10 10.42
C VAL A 205 -21.39 11.58 11.42
N LYS A 206 -22.65 11.13 11.31
CA LYS A 206 -23.63 11.41 12.37
C LYS A 206 -23.12 10.88 13.71
N GLU A 207 -23.29 11.65 14.79
CA GLU A 207 -22.88 11.26 16.14
C GLU A 207 -23.43 9.88 16.58
N SER A 208 -24.63 9.52 16.13
CA SER A 208 -25.23 8.20 16.35
C SER A 208 -24.44 7.01 15.77
N GLY A 209 -23.45 7.28 14.92
CA GLY A 209 -22.57 6.30 14.29
C GLY A 209 -21.16 6.27 14.87
N MET A 210 -20.87 7.04 15.92
CA MET A 210 -19.55 7.15 16.54
C MET A 210 -18.91 5.78 16.79
N HIS A 211 -19.62 4.85 17.44
CA HIS A 211 -19.10 3.53 17.78
C HIS A 211 -18.71 2.67 16.57
N ALA A 212 -19.37 2.84 15.42
CA ALA A 212 -18.98 2.13 14.20
C ALA A 212 -17.64 2.63 13.67
N VAL A 213 -17.39 3.94 13.79
CA VAL A 213 -16.11 4.55 13.42
C VAL A 213 -15.02 4.22 14.44
N GLU A 214 -15.34 4.14 15.74
CA GLU A 214 -14.39 3.65 16.76
C GLU A 214 -13.91 2.24 16.42
N HIS A 215 -14.84 1.36 16.03
CA HIS A 215 -14.50 0.00 15.63
C HIS A 215 -13.63 -0.03 14.36
N TYR A 216 -13.95 0.78 13.35
CA TYR A 216 -13.09 0.96 12.16
C TYR A 216 -11.66 1.39 12.52
N LEU A 217 -11.50 2.34 13.45
CA LEU A 217 -10.18 2.81 13.88
C LEU A 217 -9.42 1.75 14.69
N LEU A 218 -10.11 0.95 15.49
CA LEU A 218 -9.51 -0.19 16.20
C LEU A 218 -9.06 -1.28 15.21
N ALA A 219 -9.92 -1.66 14.26
CA ALA A 219 -9.59 -2.61 13.21
C ALA A 219 -8.37 -2.16 12.40
N ARG A 220 -8.32 -0.85 12.05
CA ARG A 220 -7.15 -0.25 11.39
C ARG A 220 -5.89 -0.37 12.25
N TYR A 221 -5.97 -0.04 13.54
CA TYR A 221 -4.84 -0.15 14.45
C TYR A 221 -4.30 -1.58 14.52
N GLU A 222 -5.19 -2.57 14.65
CA GLU A 222 -4.82 -3.98 14.73
C GLU A 222 -4.21 -4.50 13.43
N MET A 223 -4.78 -4.15 12.27
CA MET A 223 -4.25 -4.52 10.95
C MET A 223 -2.82 -4.02 10.73
N TYR A 224 -2.49 -2.82 11.21
CA TYR A 224 -1.15 -2.26 11.08
C TYR A 224 -0.13 -3.13 11.81
N TRP A 225 -0.38 -3.46 13.07
CA TRP A 225 0.59 -4.21 13.89
C TRP A 225 0.63 -5.69 13.55
N GLN A 226 -0.51 -6.28 13.21
CA GLN A 226 -0.60 -7.72 12.96
C GLN A 226 -0.22 -8.10 11.54
N VAL A 227 -0.49 -7.23 10.55
CA VAL A 227 -0.29 -7.56 9.12
C VAL A 227 0.80 -6.68 8.50
N TYR A 228 0.59 -5.35 8.44
CA TYR A 228 1.44 -4.46 7.62
C TYR A 228 2.86 -4.28 8.19
N PHE A 229 2.99 -4.33 9.52
CA PHE A 229 4.26 -4.27 10.25
C PHE A 229 4.73 -5.63 10.76
N HIS A 230 4.17 -6.73 10.25
CA HIS A 230 4.62 -8.05 10.64
C HIS A 230 6.10 -8.23 10.24
N PRO A 231 7.00 -8.57 11.17
CA PRO A 231 8.45 -8.55 10.91
C PRO A 231 8.88 -9.53 9.82
N VAL A 232 8.19 -10.66 9.67
CA VAL A 232 8.45 -11.61 8.57
C VAL A 232 8.12 -11.00 7.19
N THR A 233 7.05 -10.21 7.08
CA THR A 233 6.70 -9.49 5.85
C THR A 233 7.73 -8.40 5.56
N ARG A 234 8.16 -7.67 6.60
CA ARG A 234 9.22 -6.66 6.46
C ARG A 234 10.52 -7.28 5.98
N SER A 235 10.89 -8.46 6.49
CA SER A 235 12.06 -9.19 6.03
C SER A 235 12.02 -9.52 4.54
N SER A 236 10.87 -9.93 4.00
CA SER A 236 10.75 -10.19 2.56
C SER A 236 10.78 -8.93 1.71
N GLU A 237 10.20 -7.81 2.16
CA GLU A 237 10.34 -6.51 1.50
C GLU A 237 11.79 -6.03 1.47
N MET A 238 12.53 -6.25 2.57
CA MET A 238 13.96 -5.93 2.64
C MET A 238 14.79 -6.75 1.65
N LEU A 239 14.57 -8.06 1.58
CA LEU A 239 15.24 -8.92 0.60
C LEU A 239 14.98 -8.43 -0.83
N LEU A 240 13.74 -8.07 -1.13
CA LEU A 240 13.37 -7.55 -2.44
C LEU A 240 14.14 -6.26 -2.79
N ARG A 241 14.26 -5.33 -1.84
CA ARG A 241 15.06 -4.10 -2.01
C ARG A 241 16.55 -4.42 -2.23
N LEU A 242 17.10 -5.38 -1.49
CA LEU A 242 18.50 -5.81 -1.64
C LEU A 242 18.76 -6.45 -3.00
N ILE A 243 17.82 -7.25 -3.53
CA ILE A 243 17.92 -7.83 -4.88
C ILE A 243 17.99 -6.71 -5.92
N PHE A 244 17.05 -5.77 -5.90
CA PHE A 244 17.03 -4.66 -6.85
C PHE A 244 18.25 -3.76 -6.73
N LYS A 245 18.69 -3.46 -5.50
CA LYS A 245 19.93 -2.73 -5.23
C LYS A 245 21.12 -3.44 -5.87
N ARG A 246 21.30 -4.74 -5.62
CA ARG A 246 22.43 -5.50 -6.15
C ARG A 246 22.39 -5.58 -7.67
N ALA A 247 21.22 -5.85 -8.25
CA ALA A 247 21.03 -5.91 -9.69
C ALA A 247 21.38 -4.56 -10.36
N LYS A 248 20.95 -3.44 -9.77
CA LYS A 248 21.27 -2.09 -10.25
C LYS A 248 22.77 -1.79 -10.14
N GLU A 249 23.41 -2.11 -9.02
CA GLU A 249 24.87 -1.97 -8.85
C GLU A 249 25.66 -2.74 -9.91
N LEU A 250 25.26 -3.98 -10.17
CA LEU A 250 25.89 -4.82 -11.19
C LEU A 250 25.70 -4.23 -12.59
N TYR A 251 24.48 -3.83 -12.94
CA TYR A 251 24.17 -3.22 -14.24
C TYR A 251 25.01 -1.97 -14.50
N LEU A 252 25.00 -1.02 -13.55
CA LEU A 252 25.79 0.23 -13.65
C LEU A 252 27.30 -0.03 -13.61
N GLY A 253 27.73 -1.12 -12.98
CA GLY A 253 29.12 -1.58 -12.98
C GLY A 253 29.57 -2.28 -14.27
N GLY A 254 28.70 -2.38 -15.30
CA GLY A 254 29.01 -3.03 -16.58
C GLY A 254 28.99 -4.56 -16.50
N TYR A 255 28.36 -5.14 -15.48
CA TYR A 255 28.19 -6.58 -15.37
C TYR A 255 27.34 -7.12 -16.53
N THR A 256 27.81 -8.17 -17.19
CA THR A 256 27.05 -8.85 -18.25
C THR A 256 26.22 -9.97 -17.64
N PHE A 257 24.91 -9.71 -17.48
CA PHE A 257 23.94 -10.72 -17.06
C PHE A 257 23.83 -11.83 -18.10
N GLN A 258 23.76 -13.09 -17.65
CA GLN A 258 23.39 -14.23 -18.49
C GLN A 258 21.93 -14.13 -18.92
N TYR A 259 21.07 -13.57 -18.06
CA TYR A 259 19.68 -13.33 -18.36
C TYR A 259 19.25 -11.95 -17.87
N PHE A 260 18.70 -11.16 -18.78
CA PHE A 260 18.22 -9.82 -18.50
C PHE A 260 16.92 -9.55 -19.27
N LEU A 261 15.92 -9.00 -18.59
CA LEU A 261 14.65 -8.65 -19.18
C LEU A 261 14.52 -7.14 -19.31
N SER A 262 14.26 -6.66 -20.52
CA SER A 262 13.76 -5.30 -20.71
C SER A 262 12.32 -5.21 -20.18
N PRO A 263 11.91 -4.12 -19.50
CA PRO A 263 12.59 -2.83 -19.39
C PRO A 263 13.38 -2.59 -18.08
N LEU A 264 14.00 -3.61 -17.49
CA LEU A 264 14.83 -3.41 -16.28
C LEU A 264 16.00 -2.46 -16.51
N ASP A 265 16.52 -2.40 -17.74
CA ASP A 265 17.56 -1.46 -18.17
C ASP A 265 17.08 -0.01 -17.98
N SER A 266 15.95 0.33 -18.60
CA SER A 266 15.36 1.66 -18.51
C SER A 266 14.91 2.00 -17.08
N LEU A 267 14.49 1.00 -16.30
CA LEU A 267 14.21 1.18 -14.87
C LEU A 267 15.47 1.55 -14.09
N PHE A 268 16.59 0.84 -14.32
CA PHE A 268 17.84 1.05 -13.61
C PHE A 268 18.48 2.40 -13.96
N GLU A 269 18.30 2.84 -15.21
CA GLU A 269 18.75 4.14 -15.73
C GLU A 269 17.84 5.31 -15.34
N GLY A 270 16.62 5.04 -14.86
CA GLY A 270 15.64 6.08 -14.55
C GLY A 270 14.99 6.71 -15.80
N THR A 271 15.04 6.03 -16.94
CA THR A 271 14.54 6.49 -18.24
C THR A 271 13.24 5.80 -18.68
N ILE A 272 12.66 4.98 -17.80
CA ILE A 272 11.49 4.15 -18.11
C ILE A 272 10.26 4.97 -18.55
N THR A 273 9.69 4.56 -19.68
CA THR A 273 8.46 5.12 -20.24
C THR A 273 7.20 4.52 -19.60
N THR A 274 6.04 5.16 -19.75
CA THR A 274 4.76 4.63 -19.25
C THR A 274 4.39 3.30 -19.88
N GLU A 275 4.67 3.12 -21.18
CA GLU A 275 4.42 1.84 -21.85
C GLU A 275 5.28 0.72 -21.26
N GLN A 276 6.57 0.97 -21.06
CA GLN A 276 7.48 0.02 -20.42
C GLN A 276 7.07 -0.28 -18.97
N TYR A 277 6.70 0.75 -18.19
CA TYR A 277 6.23 0.57 -16.82
C TYR A 277 4.98 -0.30 -16.72
N VAL A 278 4.01 -0.09 -17.62
CA VAL A 278 2.76 -0.87 -17.69
C VAL A 278 3.00 -2.35 -18.03
N GLN A 279 4.14 -2.69 -18.65
CA GLN A 279 4.51 -4.08 -18.94
C GLN A 279 5.01 -4.84 -17.71
N MET A 280 5.42 -4.15 -16.65
CA MET A 280 5.96 -4.78 -15.45
C MET A 280 4.85 -5.25 -14.50
N ASP A 281 4.93 -6.52 -14.12
CA ASP A 281 4.11 -7.14 -13.08
C ASP A 281 4.94 -8.12 -12.23
N GLU A 282 4.33 -8.80 -11.26
CA GLU A 282 5.10 -9.63 -10.34
C GLU A 282 5.68 -10.87 -11.01
N ALA A 283 5.00 -11.42 -12.02
CA ALA A 283 5.50 -12.56 -12.78
C ALA A 283 6.75 -12.17 -13.59
N PHE A 284 6.78 -10.96 -14.16
CA PHE A 284 7.95 -10.40 -14.81
C PHE A 284 9.16 -10.36 -13.86
N VAL A 285 8.99 -9.79 -12.67
CA VAL A 285 10.06 -9.66 -11.67
C VAL A 285 10.50 -11.03 -11.15
N GLN A 286 9.56 -11.92 -10.83
CA GLN A 286 9.87 -13.27 -10.36
C GLN A 286 10.60 -14.11 -11.42
N THR A 287 10.31 -13.90 -12.71
CA THR A 287 11.05 -14.55 -13.79
C THR A 287 12.50 -14.09 -13.81
N ALA A 288 12.76 -12.79 -13.66
CA ALA A 288 14.12 -12.26 -13.54
C ALA A 288 14.84 -12.89 -12.33
N PHE A 289 14.21 -12.92 -11.16
CA PHE A 289 14.81 -13.51 -9.96
C PHE A 289 15.10 -14.99 -10.10
N MET A 290 14.19 -15.75 -10.72
CA MET A 290 14.40 -17.17 -11.00
C MET A 290 15.64 -17.40 -11.85
N GLN A 291 15.88 -16.57 -12.88
CA GLN A 291 17.08 -16.69 -13.69
C GLN A 291 18.33 -16.22 -12.95
N TRP A 292 18.21 -15.18 -12.12
CA TRP A 292 19.30 -14.66 -11.30
C TRP A 292 19.77 -15.60 -10.19
N THR A 293 18.99 -16.63 -9.84
CA THR A 293 19.46 -17.74 -8.98
C THR A 293 20.60 -18.57 -9.61
N ARG A 294 20.88 -18.36 -10.90
CA ARG A 294 21.92 -19.04 -11.68
C ARG A 294 23.00 -18.09 -12.22
N GLU A 295 23.00 -16.84 -11.75
CA GLU A 295 24.00 -15.86 -12.16
C GLU A 295 25.39 -16.16 -11.58
N LYS A 296 26.42 -15.45 -12.08
CA LYS A 296 27.78 -15.62 -11.55
C LYS A 296 28.01 -14.84 -10.26
N ASP A 297 27.21 -13.81 -10.00
CA ASP A 297 27.34 -13.02 -8.77
C ASP A 297 26.72 -13.77 -7.59
N GLU A 298 27.58 -14.30 -6.71
CA GLU A 298 27.16 -15.12 -5.57
C GLU A 298 26.16 -14.41 -4.66
N ARG A 299 26.29 -13.09 -4.51
CA ARG A 299 25.39 -12.29 -3.67
C ARG A 299 24.00 -12.16 -4.28
N LEU A 300 23.92 -11.83 -5.57
CA LEU A 300 22.64 -11.78 -6.28
C LEU A 300 21.97 -13.16 -6.26
N VAL A 301 22.73 -14.23 -6.46
CA VAL A 301 22.25 -15.62 -6.36
C VAL A 301 21.65 -15.90 -4.99
N ASP A 302 22.38 -15.63 -3.90
CA ASP A 302 21.92 -15.84 -2.52
C ASP A 302 20.63 -15.05 -2.23
N LEU A 303 20.60 -13.76 -2.58
CA LEU A 303 19.43 -12.90 -2.35
C LEU A 303 18.19 -13.41 -3.12
N CYS A 304 18.35 -13.74 -4.41
CA CYS A 304 17.24 -14.27 -5.21
C CYS A 304 16.78 -15.65 -4.71
N GLN A 305 17.69 -16.55 -4.37
CA GLN A 305 17.34 -17.85 -3.78
C GLN A 305 16.58 -17.69 -2.47
N ARG A 306 17.03 -16.78 -1.59
CA ARG A 306 16.35 -16.49 -0.32
C ARG A 306 14.92 -16.04 -0.51
N PHE A 307 14.68 -15.16 -1.47
CA PHE A 307 13.34 -14.69 -1.77
C PHE A 307 12.47 -15.81 -2.37
N MET A 308 12.97 -16.51 -3.40
CA MET A 308 12.22 -17.54 -4.13
C MET A 308 11.92 -18.79 -3.29
N GLU A 309 12.82 -19.18 -2.39
CA GLU A 309 12.69 -20.35 -1.51
C GLU A 309 12.23 -19.98 -0.09
N ARG A 310 11.87 -18.72 0.13
CA ARG A 310 11.39 -18.20 1.43
C ARG A 310 12.38 -18.44 2.59
N LYS A 311 13.68 -18.26 2.34
CA LYS A 311 14.74 -18.22 3.36
C LYS A 311 14.98 -16.77 3.81
N LEU A 312 13.95 -16.21 4.45
CA LEU A 312 13.92 -14.82 4.89
C LEU A 312 14.94 -14.55 6.01
N TYR A 313 15.36 -13.29 6.14
CA TYR A 313 16.22 -12.87 7.25
C TYR A 313 15.50 -13.06 8.59
N LYS A 314 16.26 -13.48 9.61
CA LYS A 314 15.77 -13.47 10.98
C LYS A 314 15.83 -12.06 11.52
N TYR A 315 15.08 -11.83 12.60
CA TYR A 315 15.05 -10.53 13.24
C TYR A 315 15.21 -10.66 14.75
N ILE A 316 15.69 -9.59 15.35
CA ILE A 316 15.58 -9.35 16.79
C ILE A 316 14.87 -8.03 17.02
N GLU A 317 14.15 -7.98 18.13
CA GLU A 317 13.42 -6.81 18.56
C GLU A 317 14.21 -6.07 19.65
N ILE A 318 14.32 -4.76 19.49
CA ILE A 318 14.95 -3.88 20.47
C ILE A 318 14.08 -2.65 20.78
N GLU A 319 14.18 -2.15 22.01
CA GLU A 319 13.37 -1.02 22.48
C GLU A 319 13.83 0.31 21.88
N GLN A 320 15.14 0.53 21.82
CA GLN A 320 15.75 1.75 21.29
C GLN A 320 16.86 1.40 20.32
N MET A 321 16.89 2.12 19.20
CA MET A 321 17.96 2.09 18.21
C MET A 321 18.52 3.50 18.13
N ASP A 322 19.80 3.66 18.45
CA ASP A 322 20.55 4.89 18.21
C ASP A 322 21.61 4.66 17.12
N ASP A 323 22.16 5.76 16.62
CA ASP A 323 23.14 5.73 15.54
C ASP A 323 24.46 5.06 16.01
N ASP A 324 24.82 5.23 17.28
CA ASP A 324 26.01 4.62 17.89
C ASP A 324 25.94 3.08 17.86
N LEU A 325 24.81 2.49 18.26
CA LEU A 325 24.61 1.04 18.19
C LEU A 325 24.61 0.54 16.74
N GLN A 326 24.01 1.28 15.81
CA GLN A 326 24.04 0.91 14.39
C GLN A 326 25.47 0.90 13.84
N GLU A 327 26.26 1.94 14.11
CA GLU A 327 27.65 2.02 13.67
C GLU A 327 28.50 0.91 14.30
N GLN A 328 28.33 0.64 15.60
CA GLN A 328 29.00 -0.45 16.28
C GLN A 328 28.72 -1.81 15.61
N LEU A 329 27.44 -2.13 15.38
CA LEU A 329 27.06 -3.41 14.77
C LEU A 329 27.54 -3.51 13.31
N ARG A 330 27.53 -2.41 12.54
CA ARG A 330 28.07 -2.37 11.18
C ARG A 330 29.57 -2.65 11.15
N ALA A 331 30.32 -2.06 12.09
CA ALA A 331 31.75 -2.30 12.22
C ALA A 331 32.05 -3.75 12.60
N GLU A 332 31.30 -4.31 13.55
CA GLU A 332 31.44 -5.71 13.96
C GLU A 332 31.11 -6.68 12.81
N TRP A 333 30.04 -6.45 12.05
CA TRP A 333 29.70 -7.25 10.86
C TRP A 333 30.86 -7.27 9.84
N SER A 334 31.46 -6.11 9.59
CA SER A 334 32.61 -5.99 8.69
C SER A 334 33.82 -6.77 9.19
N GLN A 335 34.07 -6.77 10.51
CA GLN A 335 35.19 -7.50 11.12
C GLN A 335 35.02 -9.02 11.06
N ILE A 336 33.80 -9.53 11.16
CA ILE A 336 33.50 -10.96 11.07
C ILE A 336 33.37 -11.47 9.63
N GLY A 337 33.63 -10.61 8.63
CA GLY A 337 33.61 -10.97 7.21
C GLY A 337 32.23 -10.94 6.54
N LEU A 338 31.23 -10.34 7.19
CA LEU A 338 29.90 -10.13 6.63
C LEU A 338 29.77 -8.69 6.10
N ASP A 339 29.02 -8.50 5.02
CA ASP A 339 28.77 -7.17 4.44
C ASP A 339 27.57 -6.51 5.12
N PRO A 340 27.77 -5.48 5.96
CA PRO A 340 26.68 -4.82 6.68
C PRO A 340 25.69 -4.08 5.76
N ASN A 341 25.98 -3.92 4.46
CA ASN A 341 25.04 -3.32 3.51
C ASN A 341 24.02 -4.32 2.95
N TYR A 342 24.24 -5.61 3.20
CA TYR A 342 23.42 -6.70 2.68
C TYR A 342 22.99 -7.67 3.79
N GLU A 343 23.77 -7.81 4.86
CA GLU A 343 23.61 -8.88 5.86
C GLU A 343 23.24 -8.33 7.25
N LEU A 344 23.04 -7.01 7.35
CA LEU A 344 22.58 -6.33 8.55
C LEU A 344 21.66 -5.16 8.14
N MET A 345 20.38 -5.28 8.45
CA MET A 345 19.38 -4.26 8.12
C MET A 345 18.68 -3.78 9.37
N PHE A 346 18.40 -2.48 9.42
CA PHE A 346 17.66 -1.84 10.50
C PHE A 346 16.31 -1.38 9.97
N ASP A 347 15.25 -1.56 10.77
CA ASP A 347 13.89 -1.17 10.40
C ASP A 347 13.18 -0.50 11.57
N SER A 348 12.35 0.49 11.25
CA SER A 348 11.41 1.07 12.17
C SER A 348 10.00 1.10 11.57
N PRO A 349 8.94 0.78 12.36
CA PRO A 349 7.56 0.96 11.95
C PRO A 349 7.20 2.40 11.54
N PHE A 350 8.04 3.38 11.89
CA PHE A 350 7.85 4.79 11.55
C PHE A 350 8.33 5.15 10.14
N ASP A 351 9.06 4.26 9.44
CA ASP A 351 9.63 4.53 8.12
C ASP A 351 8.62 4.36 6.97
N LYS A 352 7.34 4.09 7.28
CA LYS A 352 6.31 3.71 6.29
C LYS A 352 5.26 4.80 6.03
N PRO A 353 4.61 4.77 4.85
CA PRO A 353 3.55 5.72 4.44
C PRO A 353 2.22 5.55 5.20
N TYR A 354 2.18 4.62 6.15
CA TYR A 354 0.99 4.31 6.91
C TYR A 354 0.84 5.26 8.09
N ASP A 355 0.13 6.37 7.87
CA ASP A 355 -0.21 7.30 8.96
C ASP A 355 -1.07 6.60 10.02
N VAL A 356 -0.55 6.47 11.24
CA VAL A 356 -1.36 6.19 12.43
C VAL A 356 -2.19 7.45 12.69
N TYR A 357 -3.46 7.32 13.10
CA TYR A 357 -4.30 8.48 13.42
C TYR A 357 -3.64 9.33 14.52
N ARG A 358 -3.08 10.50 14.17
CA ARG A 358 -2.33 11.37 15.08
C ARG A 358 -3.16 12.55 15.55
N LYS A 359 -3.01 12.88 16.82
CA LYS A 359 -3.56 14.10 17.41
C LYS A 359 -2.62 15.28 17.10
N GLY A 360 -3.14 16.34 16.48
CA GLY A 360 -2.44 17.63 16.37
C GLY A 360 -1.60 17.84 15.10
N ASP A 361 -1.67 16.96 14.10
CA ASP A 361 -1.15 17.30 12.77
C ASP A 361 -2.00 18.44 12.17
N ALA A 362 -1.36 19.55 11.80
CA ALA A 362 -2.03 20.75 11.28
C ALA A 362 -2.75 20.54 9.94
N ARG A 363 -2.66 19.35 9.34
CA ARG A 363 -3.42 18.96 8.15
C ARG A 363 -4.85 18.59 8.57
N SER A 364 -5.73 19.58 8.54
CA SER A 364 -7.18 19.51 8.84
C SER A 364 -7.99 18.43 8.07
N GLN A 365 -7.38 17.71 7.14
CA GLN A 365 -8.01 16.66 6.32
C GLN A 365 -7.90 15.25 6.91
N GLN A 366 -7.11 15.03 7.96
CA GLN A 366 -6.95 13.70 8.57
C GLN A 366 -7.86 13.42 9.78
N HIS A 367 -8.77 14.34 10.12
CA HIS A 367 -9.63 14.17 11.29
C HIS A 367 -11.04 13.69 10.92
N ILE A 368 -11.55 12.70 11.66
CA ILE A 368 -12.93 12.26 11.46
C ILE A 368 -13.86 13.20 12.23
N MET A 369 -14.77 13.83 11.50
CA MET A 369 -15.68 14.83 12.04
C MET A 369 -17.05 14.23 12.33
N LEU A 370 -17.52 14.39 13.57
CA LEU A 370 -18.86 14.02 14.00
C LEU A 370 -19.82 15.21 13.85
N TRP A 371 -21.01 14.93 13.31
CA TRP A 371 -22.13 15.87 13.25
C TRP A 371 -23.13 15.57 14.37
N GLY A 372 -23.19 16.49 15.34
CA GLY A 372 -24.00 16.39 16.55
C GLY A 372 -25.46 16.78 16.35
N ARG A 373 -26.29 16.47 17.36
CA ARG A 373 -27.74 16.81 17.35
C ARG A 373 -28.00 18.32 17.41
N ASP A 374 -27.06 19.06 17.98
CA ASP A 374 -27.01 20.52 18.06
C ASP A 374 -26.52 21.17 16.74
N GLN A 375 -26.36 20.38 15.68
CA GLN A 375 -25.79 20.76 14.39
C GLN A 375 -24.33 21.23 14.46
N GLN A 376 -23.64 20.98 15.58
CA GLN A 376 -22.22 21.28 15.69
C GLN A 376 -21.37 20.16 15.09
N ILE A 377 -20.22 20.55 14.52
CA ILE A 377 -19.22 19.64 14.00
C ILE A 377 -18.11 19.53 15.03
N VAL A 378 -17.88 18.33 15.56
CA VAL A 378 -16.88 18.05 16.59
C VAL A 378 -15.96 16.94 16.10
N GLU A 379 -14.66 17.08 16.32
CA GLU A 379 -13.70 16.03 15.98
C GLU A 379 -13.86 14.81 16.92
N LEU A 380 -13.75 13.59 16.36
CA LEU A 380 -14.04 12.33 17.04
C LEU A 380 -13.28 12.13 18.36
N SER A 381 -11.97 12.41 18.42
CA SER A 381 -11.14 12.21 19.63
C SER A 381 -11.54 13.10 20.81
N LYS A 382 -12.29 14.19 20.56
CA LYS A 382 -12.88 15.01 21.62
C LYS A 382 -14.05 14.31 22.32
N LYS A 383 -14.75 13.39 21.65
CA LYS A 383 -15.90 12.64 22.20
C LYS A 383 -15.62 11.17 22.51
N SER A 384 -14.61 10.57 21.88
CA SER A 384 -14.25 9.17 22.07
C SER A 384 -12.97 9.00 22.90
N ASP A 385 -13.10 8.39 24.08
CA ASP A 385 -11.96 8.04 24.92
C ASP A 385 -11.11 6.92 24.31
N ILE A 386 -11.73 5.96 23.62
CA ILE A 386 -11.03 4.86 22.93
C ILE A 386 -10.08 5.41 21.88
N VAL A 387 -10.60 6.29 21.00
CA VAL A 387 -9.80 6.90 19.92
C VAL A 387 -8.67 7.74 20.50
N ARG A 388 -8.95 8.48 21.59
CA ARG A 388 -7.93 9.25 22.30
C ARG A 388 -6.81 8.36 22.82
N SER A 389 -7.13 7.21 23.41
CA SER A 389 -6.15 6.26 23.94
C SER A 389 -5.26 5.64 22.85
N ILE A 390 -5.82 5.22 21.72
CA ILE A 390 -5.03 4.57 20.66
C ILE A 390 -4.18 5.55 19.85
N SER A 391 -4.64 6.81 19.68
CA SER A 391 -3.94 7.85 18.90
C SER A 391 -2.60 8.31 19.51
N GLY A 392 -2.36 8.00 20.80
CA GLY A 392 -1.16 8.41 21.55
C GLY A 392 -0.12 7.31 21.78
N ILE A 393 -0.39 6.05 21.37
CA ILE A 393 0.49 4.92 21.67
C ILE A 393 1.69 4.93 20.71
N ARG A 394 2.83 5.45 21.17
CA ARG A 394 4.14 5.22 20.56
C ARG A 394 4.63 3.83 20.97
N ARG A 395 4.36 2.81 20.15
CA ARG A 395 4.96 1.48 20.29
C ARG A 395 5.71 1.09 19.02
N GLY A 396 6.64 1.92 18.56
CA GLY A 396 7.56 1.48 17.50
C GLY A 396 8.67 0.66 18.13
N LYS A 397 8.58 -0.67 18.06
CA LYS A 397 9.71 -1.55 18.31
C LYS A 397 10.66 -1.45 17.12
N HIS A 398 11.96 -1.35 17.37
CA HIS A 398 12.97 -1.38 16.31
C HIS A 398 13.35 -2.82 16.02
N TYR A 399 13.64 -3.12 14.76
CA TYR A 399 14.02 -4.46 14.33
C TYR A 399 15.38 -4.44 13.66
N ILE A 400 16.19 -5.46 13.97
CA ILE A 400 17.44 -5.74 13.27
C ILE A 400 17.26 -7.05 12.52
N TYR A 401 17.49 -7.04 11.20
CA TYR A 401 17.37 -8.20 10.33
C TYR A 401 18.74 -8.69 9.84
N PHE A 402 18.91 -10.01 9.82
CA PHE A 402 20.18 -10.66 9.46
C PHE A 402 19.96 -12.10 8.93
N PRO A 403 20.83 -12.59 8.03
CA PRO A 403 20.83 -13.99 7.60
C PRO A 403 21.42 -14.88 8.69
N MET A 404 20.56 -15.55 9.45
CA MET A 404 20.97 -16.39 10.60
C MET A 404 21.95 -17.49 10.21
N ASP A 405 21.76 -18.12 9.06
CA ASP A 405 22.64 -19.16 8.52
C ASP A 405 24.08 -18.66 8.35
N LYS A 406 24.27 -17.50 7.72
CA LYS A 406 25.60 -16.88 7.57
C LYS A 406 26.18 -16.42 8.91
N LEU A 407 25.36 -15.84 9.79
CA LEU A 407 25.82 -15.40 11.10
C LEU A 407 26.32 -16.57 11.97
N LEU A 408 25.68 -17.75 11.88
CA LEU A 408 26.09 -18.94 12.62
C LEU A 408 27.49 -19.43 12.21
N GLU A 409 27.83 -19.37 10.92
CA GLU A 409 29.15 -19.78 10.39
C GLU A 409 30.30 -18.97 10.98
N VAL A 410 30.07 -17.67 11.25
CA VAL A 410 31.08 -16.74 11.78
C VAL A 410 30.87 -16.37 13.25
N SER A 411 29.89 -16.97 13.91
CA SER A 411 29.42 -16.59 15.26
C SER A 411 30.48 -16.62 16.37
N ASN A 412 31.57 -17.35 16.18
CA ASN A 412 32.68 -17.40 17.12
C ASN A 412 33.55 -16.13 17.13
N HIS A 413 33.41 -15.27 16.12
CA HIS A 413 34.12 -13.99 16.03
C HIS A 413 33.30 -12.81 16.59
N LEU A 414 32.04 -13.05 16.98
CA LEU A 414 31.21 -12.04 17.63
C LEU A 414 31.69 -11.76 19.05
N THR A 415 31.54 -10.52 19.48
CA THR A 415 31.63 -10.16 20.90
C THR A 415 30.58 -10.94 21.71
N GLU A 416 30.85 -11.20 22.99
CA GLU A 416 29.94 -11.98 23.83
C GLU A 416 28.56 -11.30 23.97
N ASP A 417 28.52 -9.96 24.00
CA ASP A 417 27.27 -9.20 24.10
C ASP A 417 26.44 -9.32 22.81
N THR A 418 27.05 -9.13 21.64
CA THR A 418 26.38 -9.32 20.34
C THR A 418 25.96 -10.78 20.14
N ARG A 419 26.80 -11.75 20.53
CA ARG A 419 26.44 -13.18 20.48
C ARG A 419 25.21 -13.50 21.33
N ARG A 420 25.11 -12.93 22.55
CA ARG A 420 23.92 -13.09 23.40
C ARG A 420 22.68 -12.46 22.77
N MET A 421 22.84 -11.28 22.17
CA MET A 421 21.77 -10.51 21.55
C MET A 421 21.16 -11.24 20.35
N PHE A 422 21.99 -11.81 19.46
CA PHE A 422 21.54 -12.39 18.18
C PHE A 422 21.29 -13.90 18.23
N ILE A 423 22.05 -14.66 19.04
CA ILE A 423 22.03 -16.13 19.02
C ILE A 423 21.28 -16.72 20.22
N ARG A 424 21.57 -16.27 21.45
CA ARG A 424 20.97 -16.88 22.66
C ARG A 424 19.49 -16.57 22.86
N ARG A 425 18.97 -15.49 22.28
CA ARG A 425 17.52 -15.17 22.31
C ARG A 425 16.67 -16.01 21.35
N ASN A 426 17.29 -16.74 20.43
CA ASN A 426 16.60 -17.49 19.36
C ASN A 426 16.54 -19.01 19.60
N HIS A 427 16.82 -19.48 20.82
CA HIS A 427 16.66 -20.87 21.25
C HIS A 427 15.48 -21.06 22.19
#